data_AF-A0A914Y042-F1
#
_entry.id   AF-A0A914Y042-F1
#
_cell.length_a   1.000
_cell.length_b   1.000
_cell.length_c   1.000
_cell.angle_alpha   90.00
_cell.angle_beta   90.00
_cell.angle_gamma   90.00
#
_symmetry.space_group_name_H-M   'P 1'
#
loop_
_entity.id
_entity.type
_entity.pdbx_description
1 polymer ?
#
loop_
_entity_poly.entity_id
_entity_poly.type
_entity_poly.pdbx_seq_one_letter_code
_entity_poly.pdbx_strand_id
1 'polypeptide(L)'
;MGNNTNKLLNYYFQNLVKLVQKNKNTTKMIFWQEVLDMNVAPAGSIAHVWKGETMDEIMSEVYNVTFNGHPTILSTCWYLNYIRYGADWGYVNGDTTLRRGEYYECDPTGFIGTQAQKDLVLGGEAAMWGEYVDGTNLTPRLWPRASAVAERLC
;
A
#
# COMPACT_ATOMS: atom_id res chain seq x y z
N MET A 1 -5.55 10.85 -29.09
CA MET A 1 -4.66 11.82 -28.41
C MET A 1 -4.69 11.48 -26.92
N GLY A 2 -3.60 11.02 -26.30
CA GLY A 2 -3.64 10.57 -24.90
C GLY A 2 -2.34 9.98 -24.30
N ASN A 3 -1.24 9.90 -25.04
CA ASN A 3 -0.02 9.18 -24.63
C ASN A 3 1.16 10.06 -24.18
N ASN A 4 0.97 11.38 -23.99
CA ASN A 4 2.10 12.30 -23.80
C ASN A 4 2.43 12.58 -22.31
N THR A 5 1.42 12.62 -21.44
CA THR A 5 1.60 12.87 -20.01
C THR A 5 2.31 11.71 -19.32
N ASN A 6 1.96 10.46 -19.65
CA ASN A 6 2.63 9.27 -19.10
C ASN A 6 4.12 9.21 -19.48
N LYS A 7 4.48 9.64 -20.70
CA LYS A 7 5.88 9.71 -21.13
C LYS A 7 6.67 10.76 -20.35
N LEU A 8 6.06 11.91 -20.08
CA LEU A 8 6.67 12.96 -19.26
C LEU A 8 6.87 12.49 -17.81
N LEU A 9 5.87 11.83 -17.24
CA LEU A 9 5.94 11.29 -15.88
C LEU A 9 7.02 10.20 -15.78
N ASN A 10 7.09 9.31 -16.76
CA ASN A 10 8.13 8.29 -16.86
C ASN A 10 9.54 8.94 -16.95
N TYR A 11 9.72 9.94 -17.82
CA TYR A 11 10.97 10.69 -17.92
C TYR A 11 11.37 11.33 -16.58
N TYR A 12 10.42 11.92 -15.85
CA TYR A 12 10.66 12.50 -14.53
C TYR A 12 11.18 11.45 -13.54
N PHE A 13 10.47 10.33 -13.37
CA PHE A 13 10.86 9.28 -12.42
C PHE A 13 12.18 8.61 -12.81
N GLN A 14 12.43 8.37 -14.10
CA GLN A 14 13.72 7.84 -14.55
C GLN A 14 14.89 8.74 -14.17
N ASN A 15 14.76 10.06 -14.31
CA ASN A 15 15.82 10.99 -13.92
C ASN A 15 15.97 11.09 -12.41
N LEU A 16 14.86 11.09 -11.67
CA LEU A 16 14.86 11.09 -10.21
C LEU A 16 15.59 9.86 -9.66
N VAL A 17 15.24 8.67 -10.16
CA VAL A 17 15.88 7.40 -9.79
C VAL A 17 17.38 7.46 -10.06
N LYS A 18 17.80 7.91 -11.25
CA LYS A 18 19.23 8.06 -11.59
C LYS A 18 19.95 9.00 -10.64
N LEU A 19 19.34 10.12 -10.26
CA LEU A 19 19.93 11.08 -9.33
C LEU A 19 20.05 10.50 -7.92
N VAL A 20 19.02 9.81 -7.42
CA VAL A 20 19.06 9.17 -6.10
C VAL A 20 20.12 8.07 -6.08
N GLN A 21 20.17 7.19 -7.07
CA GLN A 21 21.18 6.14 -7.15
C GLN A 21 22.59 6.70 -7.25
N LYS A 22 22.79 7.80 -7.99
CA LYS A 22 24.10 8.45 -8.12
C LYS A 22 24.60 9.05 -6.80
N ASN A 23 23.70 9.66 -6.01
CA ASN A 23 24.09 10.40 -4.80
C ASN A 23 23.90 9.61 -3.50
N LYS A 24 23.06 8.57 -3.50
CA LYS A 24 22.65 7.77 -2.34
C LYS A 24 22.45 6.29 -2.72
N ASN A 25 23.50 5.67 -3.27
CA ASN A 25 23.45 4.29 -3.79
C ASN A 25 23.07 3.20 -2.76
N THR A 26 23.18 3.47 -1.45
CA THR A 26 22.78 2.54 -0.38
C THR A 26 21.31 2.71 0.05
N THR A 27 20.63 3.77 -0.38
CA THR A 27 19.26 4.07 0.04
C THR A 27 18.27 3.21 -0.73
N LYS A 28 17.41 2.49 0.00
CA LYS A 28 16.26 1.79 -0.58
C LYS A 28 15.16 2.79 -0.89
N MET A 29 14.65 2.74 -2.11
CA MET A 29 13.54 3.59 -2.55
C MET A 29 12.23 2.83 -2.36
N ILE A 30 11.24 3.54 -1.82
CA ILE A 30 9.86 3.08 -1.71
C ILE A 30 9.05 3.88 -2.73
N PHE A 31 8.22 3.20 -3.50
CA PHE A 31 7.34 3.82 -4.47
C PHE A 31 5.90 3.35 -4.31
N TRP A 32 4.95 4.25 -4.49
CA TRP A 32 3.56 3.87 -4.72
C TRP A 32 3.41 3.05 -6.00
N GLN A 33 2.44 2.13 -6.00
CA GLN A 33 2.24 1.13 -7.06
C GLN A 33 2.31 1.68 -8.50
N GLU A 34 1.83 2.90 -8.76
CA GLU A 34 1.81 3.47 -10.12
C GLU A 34 3.20 3.60 -10.75
N VAL A 35 4.23 3.80 -9.93
CA VAL A 35 5.62 3.91 -10.42
C VAL A 35 6.15 2.54 -10.85
N LEU A 36 5.68 1.47 -10.21
CA LEU A 36 5.98 0.11 -10.62
C LEU A 36 5.22 -0.25 -11.90
N ASP A 37 3.96 0.15 -12.03
CA ASP A 37 3.15 -0.03 -13.25
C ASP A 37 3.78 0.63 -14.48
N MET A 38 4.51 1.74 -14.28
CA MET A 38 5.25 2.43 -15.34
C MET A 38 6.57 1.74 -15.72
N ASN A 39 7.00 0.69 -15.00
CA ASN A 39 8.26 -0.02 -15.18
C ASN A 39 9.50 0.90 -15.13
N VAL A 40 9.47 1.90 -14.24
CA VAL A 40 10.59 2.85 -14.03
C VAL A 40 11.32 2.62 -12.72
N ALA A 41 10.72 1.87 -11.80
CA ALA A 41 11.30 1.55 -10.51
C ALA A 41 12.49 0.58 -10.70
N PRO A 42 13.63 0.82 -10.02
CA PRO A 42 14.76 -0.12 -10.04
C PRO A 42 14.37 -1.50 -9.49
N ALA A 43 14.99 -2.55 -10.01
CA ALA A 43 14.86 -3.89 -9.44
C ALA A 43 15.15 -3.90 -7.93
N GLY A 44 14.27 -4.54 -7.16
CA GLY A 44 14.38 -4.62 -5.71
C GLY A 44 14.06 -3.31 -4.96
N SER A 45 13.46 -2.31 -5.61
CA SER A 45 12.76 -1.22 -4.90
C SER A 45 11.54 -1.75 -4.17
N ILE A 46 11.19 -1.11 -3.06
CA ILE A 46 10.02 -1.49 -2.27
C ILE A 46 8.77 -0.88 -2.92
N ALA A 47 7.75 -1.70 -3.11
CA ALA A 47 6.46 -1.30 -3.62
C ALA A 47 5.48 -1.05 -2.48
N HIS A 48 4.72 0.03 -2.59
CA HIS A 48 3.67 0.37 -1.66
C HIS A 48 2.31 0.29 -2.37
N VAL A 49 1.56 -0.77 -2.08
CA VAL A 49 0.24 -1.05 -2.66
C VAL A 49 -0.82 -0.34 -1.83
N TRP A 50 -1.61 0.52 -2.48
CA TRP A 50 -2.53 1.45 -1.80
C TRP A 50 -3.90 1.60 -2.48
N LYS A 51 -4.02 1.14 -3.73
CA LYS A 51 -5.26 1.08 -4.50
C LYS A 51 -5.83 -0.33 -4.50
N GLY A 52 -7.08 -0.41 -4.94
CA GLY A 52 -7.89 -1.62 -4.98
C GLY A 52 -9.24 -1.36 -4.32
N GLU A 53 -10.31 -1.81 -4.96
CA GLU A 53 -11.67 -1.71 -4.44
C GLU A 53 -12.12 -3.03 -3.81
N THR A 54 -11.58 -4.16 -4.27
CA THR A 54 -11.89 -5.50 -3.76
C THR A 54 -10.65 -6.21 -3.23
N MET A 55 -10.84 -7.21 -2.37
CA MET A 55 -9.70 -7.96 -1.81
C MET A 55 -8.95 -8.69 -2.92
N ASP A 56 -9.68 -9.21 -3.90
CA ASP A 56 -9.10 -9.90 -5.05
C ASP A 56 -8.20 -8.97 -5.87
N GLU A 57 -8.60 -7.72 -6.11
CA GLU A 57 -7.76 -6.72 -6.80
C GLU A 57 -6.50 -6.39 -6.00
N ILE A 58 -6.65 -6.18 -4.69
CA ILE A 58 -5.53 -5.87 -3.79
C ILE A 58 -4.52 -7.03 -3.80
N MET A 59 -5.00 -8.25 -3.61
CA MET A 59 -4.16 -9.44 -3.57
C MET A 59 -3.55 -9.76 -4.93
N SER A 60 -4.25 -9.49 -6.04
CA SER A 60 -3.70 -9.59 -7.39
C SER A 60 -2.54 -8.61 -7.60
N GLU A 61 -2.67 -7.39 -7.07
CA GLU A 61 -1.61 -6.39 -7.16
C GLU A 61 -0.38 -6.79 -6.32
N VAL A 62 -0.60 -7.25 -5.08
CA VAL A 62 0.49 -7.78 -4.24
C VAL A 62 1.18 -8.97 -4.91
N TYR A 63 0.42 -9.86 -5.55
CA TYR A 63 0.97 -10.96 -6.34
C TYR A 63 1.85 -10.44 -7.50
N ASN A 64 1.35 -9.49 -8.30
CA ASN A 64 2.08 -8.98 -9.47
C ASN A 64 3.41 -8.32 -9.07
N VAL A 65 3.38 -7.52 -8.02
CA VAL A 65 4.56 -6.83 -7.51
C VAL A 65 5.60 -7.82 -6.97
N THR A 66 5.18 -8.79 -6.15
CA THR A 66 6.08 -9.81 -5.60
C THR A 66 6.58 -10.76 -6.69
N PHE A 67 5.76 -11.07 -7.70
CA PHE A 67 6.16 -11.84 -8.88
C PHE A 67 7.27 -11.13 -9.67
N ASN A 68 7.21 -9.80 -9.76
CA ASN A 68 8.27 -8.97 -10.37
C ASN A 68 9.51 -8.80 -9.46
N GLY A 69 9.58 -9.49 -8.32
CA GLY A 69 10.74 -9.50 -7.42
C GLY A 69 10.87 -8.24 -6.56
N HIS A 70 9.81 -7.45 -6.42
CA HIS A 70 9.80 -6.29 -5.55
C HIS A 70 9.32 -6.67 -4.16
N PRO A 71 10.05 -6.28 -3.09
CA PRO A 71 9.51 -6.31 -1.74
C PRO A 71 8.30 -5.38 -1.63
N THR A 72 7.29 -5.77 -0.86
CA THR A 72 5.99 -5.06 -0.84
C THR A 72 5.56 -4.69 0.57
N ILE A 73 4.98 -3.51 0.71
CA ILE A 73 4.22 -3.04 1.87
C ILE A 73 2.79 -2.70 1.43
N LEU A 74 1.80 -3.08 2.24
CA LEU A 74 0.38 -2.89 1.94
C LEU A 74 -0.23 -1.79 2.83
N SER A 75 -1.02 -0.89 2.25
CA SER A 75 -1.86 0.03 3.02
C SER A 75 -3.30 0.13 2.53
N THR A 76 -3.66 -0.49 1.39
CA THR A 76 -5.00 -0.32 0.76
C THR A 76 -6.16 -0.58 1.73
N CYS A 77 -6.03 -1.61 2.56
CA CYS A 77 -7.03 -2.02 3.53
C CYS A 77 -7.01 -1.21 4.84
N TRP A 78 -5.96 -0.43 5.09
CA TRP A 78 -5.70 0.29 6.34
C TRP A 78 -5.72 1.80 6.17
N TYR A 79 -6.72 2.31 5.45
CA TYR A 79 -6.95 3.75 5.33
C TYR A 79 -7.89 4.23 6.44
N LEU A 80 -7.29 4.71 7.54
CA LEU A 80 -8.00 5.14 8.74
C LEU A 80 -8.64 6.52 8.59
N ASN A 81 -8.25 7.31 7.57
CA ASN A 81 -8.89 8.59 7.27
C ASN A 81 -10.35 8.42 6.86
N TYR A 82 -10.72 7.28 6.28
CA TYR A 82 -12.11 6.90 6.09
C TYR A 82 -12.69 6.42 7.42
N ILE A 83 -13.66 7.17 7.94
CA ILE A 83 -14.38 6.82 9.16
C ILE A 83 -15.70 6.14 8.80
N ARG A 84 -16.12 5.19 9.64
CA ARG A 84 -17.44 4.58 9.59
C ARG A 84 -18.09 4.62 10.94
N TYR A 85 -19.41 4.49 10.95
CA TYR A 85 -20.14 4.29 12.20
C TYR A 85 -19.93 2.86 12.71
N GLY A 86 -19.69 2.71 14.01
CA GLY A 86 -19.48 1.41 14.66
C GLY A 86 -18.00 1.05 14.85
N ALA A 87 -17.75 -0.21 15.20
CA ALA A 87 -16.40 -0.76 15.36
C ALA A 87 -15.80 -1.12 14.00
N ASP A 88 -15.40 -0.09 13.25
CA ASP A 88 -14.75 -0.18 11.93
C ASP A 88 -13.34 -0.78 11.95
N TRP A 89 -12.90 -1.28 13.09
CA TRP A 89 -11.65 -2.01 13.27
C TRP A 89 -11.87 -3.54 13.36
N GLY A 90 -13.13 -4.01 13.42
CA GLY A 90 -13.51 -5.41 13.59
C GLY A 90 -14.45 -5.97 12.51
N TYR A 91 -14.96 -7.19 12.73
CA TYR A 91 -15.76 -7.98 11.80
C TYR A 91 -17.05 -7.26 11.34
N VAL A 92 -17.21 -7.01 10.04
CA VAL A 92 -18.49 -6.57 9.48
C VAL A 92 -19.22 -7.77 8.89
N ASN A 93 -20.34 -8.16 9.49
CA ASN A 93 -21.18 -9.23 8.98
C ASN A 93 -21.85 -8.80 7.66
N GLY A 94 -21.39 -9.37 6.53
CA GLY A 94 -22.24 -9.62 5.37
C GLY A 94 -22.30 -8.56 4.27
N ASP A 95 -21.35 -7.61 4.20
CA ASP A 95 -21.17 -6.77 3.01
C ASP A 95 -19.87 -7.18 2.30
N THR A 96 -20.00 -7.87 1.16
CA THR A 96 -18.86 -8.33 0.33
C THR A 96 -18.16 -7.20 -0.42
N THR A 97 -18.65 -5.96 -0.31
CA THR A 97 -17.95 -4.79 -0.83
C THR A 97 -17.00 -4.27 0.23
N LEU A 98 -15.70 -4.55 0.07
CA LEU A 98 -14.65 -3.88 0.85
C LEU A 98 -14.86 -2.37 0.73
N ARG A 99 -15.33 -1.75 1.79
CA ARG A 99 -15.34 -0.29 1.88
C ARG A 99 -14.62 0.17 3.13
N ARG A 100 -13.53 -0.49 3.51
CA ARG A 100 -12.56 -0.10 4.56
C ARG A 100 -13.18 -0.04 5.96
N GLY A 101 -13.16 -1.19 6.62
CA GLY A 101 -13.53 -1.38 8.02
C GLY A 101 -13.09 -2.74 8.61
N GLU A 102 -12.23 -3.49 7.90
CA GLU A 102 -11.80 -4.85 8.28
C GLU A 102 -10.29 -4.85 8.53
N TYR A 103 -9.83 -3.89 9.33
CA TYR A 103 -8.39 -3.66 9.53
C TYR A 103 -7.69 -4.91 10.06
N TYR A 104 -8.33 -5.65 10.96
CA TYR A 104 -7.77 -6.87 11.52
C TYR A 104 -7.75 -8.05 10.54
N GLU A 105 -8.71 -8.15 9.63
CA GLU A 105 -8.85 -9.31 8.73
C GLU A 105 -7.97 -9.21 7.49
N CYS A 106 -7.50 -8.02 7.15
CA CYS A 106 -6.58 -7.85 6.03
C CYS A 106 -5.25 -8.58 6.28
N ASP A 107 -5.02 -9.71 5.61
CA ASP A 107 -3.74 -10.42 5.63
C ASP A 107 -2.96 -10.09 4.36
N PRO A 108 -1.84 -9.34 4.43
CA PRO A 108 -1.05 -8.98 3.26
C PRO A 108 -0.39 -10.19 2.57
N THR A 109 -0.37 -11.37 3.20
CA THR A 109 0.13 -12.63 2.65
C THR A 109 -0.99 -13.58 2.20
N GLY A 110 -2.25 -13.14 2.25
CA GLY A 110 -3.44 -13.93 1.93
C GLY A 110 -3.61 -14.31 0.45
N PHE A 111 -2.75 -13.81 -0.44
CA PHE A 111 -2.79 -14.12 -1.87
C PHE A 111 -2.25 -15.52 -2.21
N ILE A 112 -2.68 -16.06 -3.36
CA ILE A 112 -2.21 -17.34 -3.88
C ILE A 112 -0.84 -17.12 -4.55
N GLY A 113 0.23 -17.49 -3.85
CA GLY A 113 1.61 -17.34 -4.32
C GLY A 113 2.57 -18.32 -3.65
N THR A 114 3.80 -18.39 -4.16
CA THR A 114 4.87 -19.21 -3.57
C THR A 114 5.35 -18.64 -2.24
N GLN A 115 5.99 -19.47 -1.40
CA GLN A 115 6.58 -18.97 -0.14
C GLN A 115 7.59 -17.84 -0.40
N ALA A 116 8.43 -17.97 -1.43
CA ALA A 116 9.39 -16.93 -1.81
C ALA A 116 8.71 -15.60 -2.19
N GLN A 117 7.51 -15.62 -2.79
CA GLN A 117 6.74 -14.40 -3.04
C GLN A 117 6.17 -13.83 -1.74
N LYS A 118 5.70 -14.68 -0.83
CA LYS A 118 5.20 -14.24 0.48
C LYS A 118 6.31 -13.63 1.34
N ASP A 119 7.53 -14.15 1.25
CA ASP A 119 8.71 -13.62 1.96
C ASP A 119 9.14 -12.23 1.45
N LEU A 120 8.66 -11.80 0.27
CA LEU A 120 8.84 -10.43 -0.22
C LEU A 120 7.85 -9.43 0.41
N VAL A 121 6.81 -9.90 1.09
CA VAL A 121 5.90 -9.02 1.84
C VAL A 121 6.56 -8.61 3.15
N LEU A 122 6.92 -7.33 3.25
CA LEU A 122 7.62 -6.77 4.41
C LEU A 122 6.66 -6.36 5.54
N GLY A 123 5.35 -6.30 5.26
CA GLY A 123 4.31 -5.86 6.20
C GLY A 123 3.40 -4.82 5.56
N GLY A 124 3.11 -3.75 6.29
CA GLY A 124 2.41 -2.61 5.72
C GLY A 124 2.16 -1.45 6.68
N GLU A 125 1.27 -0.54 6.29
CA GLU A 125 1.12 0.77 6.93
C GLU A 125 -0.34 1.16 7.15
N ALA A 126 -0.67 1.64 8.36
CA ALA A 126 -1.93 2.32 8.64
C ALA A 126 -1.85 3.78 8.16
N ALA A 127 -2.61 4.11 7.11
CA ALA A 127 -2.59 5.43 6.51
C ALA A 127 -3.64 6.37 7.13
N MET A 128 -3.19 7.54 7.58
CA MET A 128 -4.03 8.63 8.06
C MET A 128 -3.78 9.87 7.21
N TRP A 129 -4.49 9.97 6.09
CA TRP A 129 -4.46 11.16 5.24
C TRP A 129 -5.13 12.37 5.91
N GLY A 130 -4.57 13.55 5.67
CA GLY A 130 -4.84 14.78 6.40
C GLY A 130 -6.00 15.63 5.87
N GLU A 131 -6.82 15.16 4.91
CA GLU A 131 -7.87 16.01 4.31
C GLU A 131 -8.91 16.48 5.34
N TYR A 132 -9.18 15.63 6.34
CA TYR A 132 -10.15 15.89 7.41
C TYR A 132 -9.56 15.66 8.81
N VAL A 133 -8.23 15.55 8.90
CA VAL A 133 -7.52 15.19 10.13
C VAL A 133 -6.47 16.24 10.45
N ASP A 134 -6.53 16.75 11.67
CA ASP A 134 -5.58 17.72 12.20
C ASP A 134 -5.31 17.48 13.69
N GLY A 135 -4.59 18.40 14.34
CA GLY A 135 -4.25 18.28 15.76
C GLY A 135 -5.45 18.20 16.71
N THR A 136 -6.66 18.57 16.28
CA THR A 136 -7.86 18.53 17.12
C THR A 136 -8.49 17.14 17.17
N ASN A 137 -8.25 16.30 16.16
CA ASN A 137 -8.96 15.03 16.00
C ASN A 137 -8.07 13.84 15.62
N LEU A 138 -6.77 14.02 15.44
CA LEU A 138 -5.83 12.95 15.08
C LEU A 138 -5.84 11.79 16.07
N THR A 139 -5.58 12.04 17.35
CA THR A 139 -5.47 10.99 18.38
C THR A 139 -6.74 10.14 18.50
N PRO A 140 -7.95 10.71 18.67
CA PRO A 140 -9.16 9.90 18.79
C PRO A 140 -9.58 9.22 17.49
N ARG A 141 -9.14 9.71 16.31
CA ARG A 141 -9.34 9.01 15.05
C ARG A 141 -8.34 7.87 14.88
N LEU A 142 -7.09 8.06 15.28
CA LEU A 142 -6.05 7.06 15.04
C LEU A 142 -6.20 5.87 15.99
N TRP A 143 -6.40 6.14 17.28
CA TRP A 143 -6.43 5.11 18.31
C TRP A 143 -7.85 4.90 18.85
N PRO A 144 -8.27 3.65 19.09
CA PRO A 144 -7.49 2.40 19.01
C PRO A 144 -7.50 1.71 17.63
N ARG A 145 -8.02 2.35 16.59
CA ARG A 145 -8.19 1.71 15.27
C ARG A 145 -6.87 1.20 14.66
N ALA A 146 -5.80 1.98 14.80
CA ALA A 146 -4.46 1.58 14.37
C ALA A 146 -3.89 0.38 15.15
N SER A 147 -4.42 0.07 16.33
CA SER A 147 -4.00 -1.11 17.11
C SER A 147 -4.38 -2.42 16.41
N ALA A 148 -5.52 -2.46 15.70
CA ALA A 148 -5.90 -3.64 14.90
C ALA A 148 -4.89 -3.92 13.78
N VAL A 149 -4.39 -2.87 13.14
CA VAL A 149 -3.32 -2.98 12.13
C VAL A 149 -2.02 -3.44 12.77
N ALA A 150 -1.68 -2.88 13.94
CA ALA A 150 -0.48 -3.28 14.67
C ALA A 150 -0.50 -4.77 15.05
N GLU A 151 -1.60 -5.28 15.60
CA GLU A 151 -1.74 -6.70 15.96
C GLU A 151 -1.60 -7.62 14.74
N ARG A 152 -2.13 -7.20 13.58
CA ARG A 152 -2.05 -7.96 12.33
C ARG A 152 -0.64 -8.02 11.74
N LEU A 153 0.21 -7.03 12.04
CA LEU A 153 1.58 -6.93 11.54
C LEU A 153 2.65 -7.46 12.50
N CYS A 154 2.25 -7.95 13.68
CA CYS A 154 3.14 -8.50 14.72
C CYS A 154 3.73 -9.87 14.36
#